data_AF-A0A2U3D830-F1
#
_entry.id   AF-A0A2U3D830-F1
#
_cell.length_a   1.000
_cell.length_b   1.000
_cell.length_c   1.000
_cell.angle_alpha   90.00
_cell.angle_beta   90.00
_cell.angle_gamma   90.00
#
_symmetry.space_group_name_H-M   'P 1'
#
loop_
_entity.id
_entity.type
_entity.pdbx_description
1 polymer ?
#
loop_
_entity_poly.entity_id
_entity_poly.type
_entity_poly.pdbx_seq_one_letter_code
_entity_poly.pdbx_strand_id
1 'polypeptide(L)'
;MSLLDVTYILLFLTSLFGAVLFFGFTFRRQIRYPLFVVSSHVIFASATWALFSISLVRHLFRFASHPDHFTAVLYLLLGYAIYTFTYLLGVYFFFRYDAKRKHVRLQSIALHLTLAGLTFIFVTSSYIVVALTPVHALPAGKLGTNSPLWYLVHRDQILHSHSSSSSSNRSPY
;
A
#
# COMPACT_ATOMS: atom_id res chain seq x y z
N MET A 1 -8.17 -14.45 -1.16
CA MET A 1 -8.04 -13.03 -1.54
C MET A 1 -8.01 -12.21 -0.25
N SER A 2 -6.96 -11.43 -0.03
CA SER A 2 -6.81 -10.58 1.16
C SER A 2 -7.67 -9.32 1.04
N LEU A 3 -8.00 -8.69 2.17
CA LEU A 3 -8.77 -7.44 2.18
C LEU A 3 -8.03 -6.31 1.44
N LEU A 4 -6.69 -6.32 1.49
CA LEU A 4 -5.83 -5.37 0.79
C LEU A 4 -5.91 -5.57 -0.75
N ASP A 5 -6.04 -6.82 -1.22
CA ASP A 5 -6.29 -7.10 -2.65
C ASP A 5 -7.62 -6.52 -3.11
N VAL A 6 -8.69 -6.70 -2.32
CA VAL A 6 -10.02 -6.13 -2.65
C VAL A 6 -9.96 -4.60 -2.70
N THR A 7 -9.31 -3.98 -1.71
CA THR A 7 -9.12 -2.53 -1.66
C THR A 7 -8.34 -2.04 -2.87
N TYR A 8 -7.30 -2.76 -3.30
CA TYR A 8 -6.49 -2.40 -4.46
C TYR A 8 -7.27 -2.49 -5.77
N ILE A 9 -8.03 -3.57 -5.97
CA ILE A 9 -8.90 -3.73 -7.15
C ILE A 9 -9.94 -2.61 -7.20
N LEU A 10 -10.58 -2.29 -6.07
CA LEU A 10 -11.53 -1.19 -6.01
C LEU A 10 -10.87 0.17 -6.26
N LEU A 11 -9.68 0.42 -5.74
CA LEU A 11 -8.91 1.63 -6.05
C LEU A 11 -8.64 1.72 -7.56
N PHE A 12 -8.22 0.63 -8.20
CA PHE A 12 -7.98 0.58 -9.63
C PHE A 12 -9.25 0.89 -10.44
N LEU A 13 -10.40 0.31 -10.06
CA LEU A 13 -11.69 0.62 -10.68
C LEU A 13 -12.08 2.09 -10.47
N THR A 14 -11.94 2.62 -9.25
CA THR A 14 -12.19 4.04 -8.94
C THR A 14 -11.32 4.94 -9.81
N SER A 15 -10.03 4.64 -9.95
CA SER A 15 -9.10 5.37 -10.80
C SER A 15 -9.47 5.29 -12.29
N LEU A 16 -9.95 4.14 -12.77
CA LEU A 16 -10.41 3.99 -14.15
C LEU A 16 -11.61 4.91 -14.44
N PHE A 17 -12.61 4.93 -13.56
CA PHE A 17 -13.73 5.88 -13.66
C PHE A 17 -13.25 7.33 -13.59
N GLY A 18 -12.31 7.64 -12.69
CA GLY A 18 -11.71 8.97 -12.57
C GLY A 18 -10.99 9.41 -13.85
N ALA A 19 -10.26 8.50 -14.50
CA ALA A 19 -9.62 8.75 -15.78
C ALA A 19 -10.65 9.04 -16.87
N VAL A 20 -11.73 8.25 -16.97
CA VAL A 20 -12.82 8.50 -17.94
C VAL A 20 -13.44 9.88 -17.72
N LEU A 21 -13.67 10.28 -16.47
CA LEU A 21 -14.16 11.61 -16.13
C LEU A 21 -13.16 12.70 -16.54
N PHE A 22 -11.86 12.51 -16.28
CA PHE A 22 -10.83 13.47 -16.66
C PHE A 22 -10.65 13.61 -18.18
N PHE A 23 -10.65 12.51 -18.93
CA PHE A 23 -10.63 12.55 -20.40
C PHE A 23 -11.88 13.25 -20.94
N GLY A 24 -13.05 12.97 -20.35
CA GLY A 24 -14.26 13.73 -20.62
C GLY A 24 -14.11 15.24 -20.39
N PHE A 25 -13.27 15.64 -19.43
CA PHE A 25 -13.06 17.05 -19.07
C PHE A 25 -12.17 17.75 -20.07
N THR A 26 -11.04 17.11 -20.38
CA THR A 26 -9.99 17.65 -21.23
C THR A 26 -10.45 17.78 -22.68
N PHE A 27 -11.24 16.83 -23.19
CA PHE A 27 -11.59 16.76 -24.60
C PHE A 27 -12.97 17.36 -24.96
N ARG A 28 -13.80 17.80 -24.01
CA ARG A 28 -15.13 18.38 -24.31
C ARG A 28 -15.23 19.88 -24.06
N ARG A 29 -15.32 20.63 -25.16
CA ARG A 29 -16.17 21.83 -25.26
C ARG A 29 -17.65 21.36 -25.09
N GLN A 30 -18.27 21.61 -23.94
CA GLN A 30 -19.74 21.68 -23.72
C GLN A 30 -20.62 20.43 -23.44
N ILE A 31 -20.13 19.18 -23.37
CA ILE A 31 -21.05 18.07 -23.08
C ILE A 31 -21.07 17.75 -21.58
N ARG A 32 -22.23 17.99 -20.95
CA ARG A 32 -22.52 17.69 -19.53
C ARG A 32 -22.18 16.22 -19.22
N TYR A 33 -21.55 15.96 -18.07
CA TYR A 33 -21.29 14.58 -17.66
C TYR A 33 -22.58 13.83 -17.40
N PRO A 34 -22.68 12.56 -17.83
CA PRO A 34 -23.74 11.69 -17.36
C PRO A 34 -23.58 11.53 -15.84
N LEU A 35 -24.58 12.00 -15.08
CA LEU A 35 -24.59 11.92 -13.62
C LEU A 35 -24.32 10.50 -13.12
N PHE A 36 -24.77 9.49 -13.88
CA PHE A 36 -24.51 8.08 -13.58
C PHE A 36 -23.02 7.74 -13.43
N VAL A 37 -22.14 8.26 -14.29
CA VAL A 37 -20.69 7.96 -14.25
C VAL A 37 -20.02 8.65 -13.06
N VAL A 38 -20.46 9.87 -12.73
CA VAL A 38 -19.96 10.59 -11.56
C VAL A 38 -20.44 9.90 -10.28
N SER A 39 -21.72 9.53 -10.21
CA SER A 39 -22.28 8.80 -9.08
C SER A 39 -21.62 7.44 -8.88
N SER A 40 -21.36 6.68 -9.94
CA SER A 40 -20.63 5.41 -9.83
C SER A 40 -19.22 5.62 -9.32
N HIS A 41 -18.50 6.63 -9.82
CA HIS A 41 -17.16 6.98 -9.33
C HIS A 41 -17.18 7.30 -7.82
N VAL A 42 -18.14 8.11 -7.36
CA VAL A 42 -18.30 8.43 -5.93
C VAL A 42 -18.60 7.18 -5.11
N ILE A 43 -19.51 6.30 -5.57
CA ILE A 43 -19.85 5.05 -4.88
C ILE A 43 -18.61 4.15 -4.73
N PHE A 44 -17.86 3.94 -5.82
CA PHE A 44 -16.62 3.16 -5.76
C PHE A 44 -15.58 3.82 -4.86
N ALA A 45 -15.43 5.15 -4.92
CA ALA A 45 -14.52 5.88 -4.04
C ALA A 45 -14.90 5.73 -2.55
N SER A 46 -16.18 5.79 -2.21
CA SER A 46 -16.68 5.56 -0.84
C SER A 46 -16.40 4.13 -0.38
N ALA A 47 -16.63 3.13 -1.25
CA ALA A 47 -16.34 1.73 -0.95
C ALA A 47 -14.84 1.49 -0.74
N THR A 48 -13.98 2.03 -1.61
CA THR A 48 -12.53 2.00 -1.45
C THR A 48 -12.11 2.66 -0.15
N TRP A 49 -12.71 3.81 0.22
CA TRP A 49 -12.40 4.51 1.47
C TRP A 49 -12.73 3.66 2.69
N ALA A 50 -13.93 3.09 2.75
CA ALA A 50 -14.34 2.22 3.85
C ALA A 50 -13.42 1.01 4.00
N LEU A 51 -13.10 0.32 2.90
CA LEU A 51 -12.20 -0.84 2.94
C LEU A 51 -10.76 -0.47 3.27
N PHE A 52 -10.28 0.69 2.80
CA PHE A 52 -8.96 1.18 3.15
C PHE A 52 -8.89 1.51 4.65
N SER A 53 -9.91 2.14 5.24
CA SER A 53 -10.00 2.36 6.68
C SER A 53 -9.89 1.06 7.47
N ILE A 54 -10.65 0.03 7.07
CA ILE A 54 -10.62 -1.29 7.72
C ILE A 54 -9.23 -1.93 7.57
N SER A 55 -8.63 -1.85 6.38
CA SER A 55 -7.30 -2.41 6.11
C SER A 55 -6.21 -1.72 6.94
N LEU A 56 -6.27 -0.40 7.06
CA LEU A 56 -5.34 0.41 7.83
C LEU A 56 -5.39 0.04 9.32
N VAL A 57 -6.60 0.00 9.90
CA VAL A 57 -6.79 -0.38 11.30
C VAL A 57 -6.22 -1.77 11.58
N ARG A 58 -6.48 -2.73 10.68
CA ARG A 58 -5.94 -4.09 10.80
C ARG A 58 -4.42 -4.13 10.75
N HIS A 59 -3.78 -3.31 9.91
CA HIS A 59 -2.32 -3.22 9.83
C HIS A 59 -1.71 -2.50 11.04
N LEU A 60 -2.37 -1.47 11.57
CA LEU A 60 -1.94 -0.79 12.79
C LEU A 60 -1.94 -1.74 14.00
N PHE A 61 -2.99 -2.55 14.16
CA PHE A 61 -3.02 -3.56 15.22
C PHE A 61 -1.92 -4.63 15.06
N ARG A 62 -1.65 -5.09 13.84
CA ARG A 62 -0.54 -6.03 13.59
C ARG A 62 0.81 -5.42 13.88
N PHE A 63 1.01 -4.16 13.52
CA PHE A 63 2.25 -3.42 13.77
C PHE A 63 2.53 -3.27 15.27
N ALA A 64 1.49 -3.00 16.07
CA ALA A 64 1.61 -2.97 17.53
C ALA A 64 2.12 -4.29 18.11
N SER A 65 1.87 -5.42 17.43
CA SER A 65 2.38 -6.74 17.82
C SER A 65 3.72 -7.11 17.17
N HIS A 66 4.04 -6.59 15.97
CA HIS A 66 5.25 -6.90 15.20
C HIS A 66 5.76 -5.65 14.45
N PRO A 67 6.78 -4.94 14.98
CA PRO A 67 7.24 -3.65 14.46
C PRO A 67 7.99 -3.71 13.11
N ASP A 68 8.24 -4.92 12.60
CA ASP A 68 9.02 -5.20 11.39
C ASP A 68 8.40 -4.58 10.12
N HIS A 69 7.12 -4.19 10.18
CA HIS A 69 6.35 -3.64 9.06
C HIS A 69 6.22 -2.11 9.07
N PHE A 70 7.07 -1.38 9.81
CA PHE A 70 7.00 0.08 9.96
C PHE A 70 6.84 0.84 8.63
N THR A 71 7.66 0.50 7.62
CA THR A 71 7.66 1.20 6.33
C THR A 71 6.35 1.02 5.56
N ALA A 72 5.75 -0.18 5.61
CA ALA A 72 4.45 -0.44 4.98
C ALA A 72 3.32 0.34 5.66
N VAL A 73 3.35 0.40 7.00
CA VAL A 73 2.36 1.14 7.80
C VAL A 73 2.45 2.64 7.55
N LEU A 74 3.66 3.19 7.43
CA LEU A 74 3.87 4.60 7.12
C LEU A 74 3.29 4.97 5.76
N TYR A 75 3.53 4.16 4.72
CA TYR A 75 2.94 4.39 3.40
C TYR A 75 1.41 4.25 3.40
N LEU A 76 0.87 3.28 4.15
CA LEU A 76 -0.58 3.12 4.32
C LEU A 76 -1.21 4.33 5.01
N LEU A 77 -0.58 4.86 6.07
CA LEU A 77 -1.05 6.06 6.78
C LEU A 77 -1.02 7.29 5.88
N LEU A 78 0.10 7.55 5.21
CA LEU A 78 0.24 8.70 4.32
C LEU A 78 -0.71 8.59 3.12
N GLY A 79 -0.79 7.41 2.51
CA GLY A 79 -1.73 7.11 1.43
C GLY A 79 -3.18 7.31 1.86
N TYR A 80 -3.54 6.88 3.07
CA TYR A 80 -4.88 7.07 3.64
C TYR A 80 -5.22 8.53 3.90
N ALA A 81 -4.28 9.31 4.45
CA ALA A 81 -4.47 10.74 4.68
C ALA A 81 -4.70 11.51 3.37
N ILE A 82 -3.84 11.26 2.37
CA ILE A 82 -3.97 11.87 1.04
C ILE A 82 -5.27 11.40 0.37
N TYR A 83 -5.61 10.11 0.47
CA TYR A 83 -6.84 9.60 -0.13
C TYR A 83 -8.08 10.20 0.50
N THR A 84 -8.11 10.35 1.83
CA THR A 84 -9.22 10.97 2.54
C THR A 84 -9.40 12.42 2.08
N PHE A 85 -8.31 13.18 1.93
CA PHE A 85 -8.38 14.54 1.40
C PHE A 85 -8.87 14.57 -0.05
N THR A 86 -8.37 13.66 -0.90
CA THR A 86 -8.81 13.50 -2.30
C THR A 86 -10.30 13.18 -2.39
N TYR A 87 -10.77 12.26 -1.55
CA TYR A 87 -12.17 11.84 -1.47
C TYR A 87 -13.08 12.99 -1.03
N LEU A 88 -12.74 13.70 0.05
CA LEU A 88 -13.51 14.86 0.52
C LEU A 88 -13.59 15.96 -0.55
N LEU A 89 -12.50 16.21 -1.26
CA LEU A 89 -12.48 17.16 -2.36
C LEU A 89 -13.37 16.71 -3.53
N GLY A 90 -13.36 15.42 -3.88
CA GLY A 90 -14.23 14.84 -4.91
C GLY A 90 -15.71 14.92 -4.53
N VAL A 91 -16.06 14.59 -3.29
CA VAL A 91 -17.42 14.73 -2.74
C VAL A 91 -17.86 16.19 -2.76
N TYR A 92 -16.98 17.11 -2.37
CA TYR A 92 -17.25 18.55 -2.47
C TYR A 92 -17.53 18.96 -3.93
N PHE A 93 -16.76 18.46 -4.90
CA PHE A 93 -17.01 18.74 -6.30
C PHE A 93 -18.36 18.23 -6.77
N PHE A 94 -18.71 17.01 -6.38
CA PHE A 94 -19.99 16.41 -6.69
C PHE A 94 -21.17 17.28 -6.22
N PHE A 95 -21.19 17.67 -4.94
CA PHE A 95 -22.29 18.47 -4.40
C PHE A 95 -22.30 19.92 -4.89
N ARG A 96 -21.13 20.53 -5.06
CA ARG A 96 -21.03 21.98 -5.35
C ARG A 96 -21.17 22.29 -6.83
N TYR A 97 -20.68 21.41 -7.70
CA TYR A 97 -20.57 21.62 -9.13
C TYR A 97 -21.42 20.63 -9.93
N ASP A 98 -21.29 19.33 -9.73
CA ASP A 98 -22.02 18.35 -10.57
C ASP A 98 -23.52 18.35 -10.29
N ALA A 99 -23.92 18.24 -9.02
CA ALA A 99 -25.33 18.27 -8.60
C ALA A 99 -26.01 19.60 -8.94
N LYS A 100 -25.26 20.71 -8.90
CA LYS A 100 -25.74 22.06 -9.23
C LYS A 100 -25.47 22.48 -10.67
N ARG A 101 -24.93 21.57 -11.51
CA ARG A 101 -24.55 21.80 -12.92
C ARG A 101 -23.69 23.07 -13.15
N LYS A 102 -22.75 23.36 -12.25
CA LYS A 102 -21.83 24.49 -12.35
C LYS A 102 -20.46 24.04 -12.87
N HIS A 103 -19.75 24.94 -13.52
CA HIS A 103 -18.39 24.66 -14.01
C HIS A 103 -17.38 24.63 -12.86
N VAL A 104 -16.57 23.58 -12.80
CA VAL A 104 -15.43 23.46 -11.90
C VAL A 104 -14.24 24.22 -12.49
N ARG A 105 -13.44 24.88 -11.66
CA ARG A 105 -12.20 25.54 -12.11
C ARG A 105 -11.13 24.49 -12.43
N LEU A 106 -10.39 24.70 -13.52
CA LEU A 106 -9.31 23.82 -13.96
C LEU A 106 -8.27 23.54 -12.86
N GLN A 107 -7.89 24.57 -12.10
CA GLN A 107 -6.93 24.45 -10.99
C GLN A 107 -7.40 23.45 -9.91
N SER A 108 -8.69 23.44 -9.60
CA SER A 108 -9.26 22.53 -8.61
C SER A 108 -9.26 21.09 -9.10
N ILE A 109 -9.52 20.87 -10.40
CA ILE A 109 -9.43 19.55 -11.02
C ILE A 109 -7.98 19.08 -11.08
N ALA A 110 -7.05 19.94 -11.47
CA ALA A 110 -5.63 19.63 -11.50
C ALA A 110 -5.13 19.20 -10.10
N LEU A 111 -5.51 19.93 -9.05
CA LEU A 111 -5.19 19.59 -7.67
C LEU A 111 -5.81 18.24 -7.26
N HIS A 112 -7.06 17.97 -7.63
CA HIS A 112 -7.67 16.68 -7.34
C HIS A 112 -6.98 15.52 -8.07
N LEU A 113 -6.59 15.73 -9.32
CA LEU A 113 -5.87 14.73 -10.11
C LEU A 113 -4.47 14.46 -9.56
N THR A 114 -3.73 15.49 -9.13
CA THR A 114 -2.40 15.29 -8.51
C THR A 114 -2.52 14.50 -7.21
N LEU A 115 -3.49 14.82 -6.37
CA LEU A 115 -3.74 14.07 -5.13
C LEU A 115 -4.17 12.63 -5.42
N ALA A 116 -5.06 12.40 -6.40
CA ALA A 116 -5.46 11.06 -6.81
C ALA A 116 -4.28 10.24 -7.33
N GLY A 117 -3.39 10.85 -8.11
CA GLY A 117 -2.14 10.24 -8.56
C GLY A 117 -1.22 9.88 -7.40
N LEU A 118 -1.02 10.79 -6.44
CA LEU A 118 -0.23 10.52 -5.24
C LEU A 118 -0.83 9.39 -4.40
N THR A 119 -2.15 9.37 -4.21
CA THR A 119 -2.82 8.24 -3.54
C THR A 119 -2.51 6.94 -4.26
N PHE A 120 -2.67 6.90 -5.59
CA PHE A 120 -2.43 5.69 -6.35
C PHE A 120 -1.00 5.19 -6.17
N ILE A 121 -0.01 6.09 -6.20
CA ILE A 121 1.41 5.76 -5.96
C ILE A 121 1.62 5.21 -4.55
N PHE A 122 1.13 5.88 -3.50
CA PHE A 122 1.34 5.44 -2.12
C PHE A 122 0.65 4.12 -1.79
N VAL A 123 -0.59 3.92 -2.27
CA VAL A 123 -1.31 2.66 -2.05
C VAL A 123 -0.67 1.52 -2.83
N THR A 124 -0.26 1.75 -4.08
CA THR A 124 0.46 0.75 -4.88
C THR A 124 1.80 0.39 -4.24
N SER A 125 2.55 1.38 -3.75
CA SER A 125 3.81 1.15 -3.04
C SER A 125 3.59 0.33 -1.77
N SER A 126 2.55 0.65 -1.00
CA SER A 126 2.16 -0.13 0.19
C SER A 126 1.79 -1.56 -0.15
N TYR A 127 0.99 -1.76 -1.22
CA TYR A 127 0.59 -3.07 -1.73
C TYR A 127 1.82 -3.90 -2.09
N ILE A 128 2.74 -3.33 -2.87
CA ILE A 128 3.96 -3.98 -3.32
C ILE A 128 4.84 -4.34 -2.12
N VAL A 129 5.04 -3.44 -1.17
CA VAL A 129 5.84 -3.73 0.03
C VAL A 129 5.23 -4.90 0.81
N VAL A 130 3.91 -4.90 1.06
CA VAL A 130 3.24 -5.99 1.77
C VAL A 130 3.28 -7.31 0.99
N ALA A 131 3.13 -7.27 -0.34
CA ALA A 131 3.15 -8.45 -1.20
C ALA A 131 4.57 -9.04 -1.38
N LEU A 132 5.59 -8.18 -1.39
CA LEU A 132 7.00 -8.58 -1.51
C LEU A 132 7.64 -8.90 -0.17
N THR A 133 7.04 -8.53 0.97
CA THR A 133 7.54 -8.95 2.27
C THR A 133 7.29 -10.45 2.38
N PRO A 134 8.33 -11.31 2.38
CA PRO A 134 8.14 -12.74 2.37
C PRO A 134 7.31 -13.14 3.60
N VAL A 135 6.27 -13.96 3.39
CA VAL A 135 5.48 -14.65 4.42
C VAL A 135 6.33 -15.74 5.09
N HIS A 136 7.55 -15.40 5.46
CA HIS A 136 8.46 -16.23 6.23
C HIS A 136 8.71 -15.51 7.55
N ALA A 137 7.61 -15.23 8.26
CA ALA A 137 7.64 -15.44 9.70
C ALA A 137 7.97 -16.93 9.89
N LEU A 138 9.27 -17.24 9.92
CA LEU A 138 9.78 -18.51 10.41
C LEU A 138 9.05 -18.75 11.74
N PRO A 139 8.40 -19.92 11.93
CA PRO A 139 7.68 -20.19 13.16
C PRO A 139 8.62 -19.91 14.33
N ALA A 140 8.14 -19.11 15.29
CA ALA A 140 8.90 -18.55 16.42
C ALA A 140 9.58 -19.62 17.33
N GLY A 141 9.49 -20.92 17.01
CA GLY A 141 10.14 -22.02 17.69
C GLY A 141 11.32 -22.67 16.95
N LYS A 142 11.77 -22.16 15.79
CA LYS A 142 12.93 -22.72 15.03
C LYS A 142 13.96 -21.68 14.59
N LEU A 143 14.08 -20.57 15.33
CA LEU A 143 14.96 -19.44 14.99
C LEU A 143 16.47 -19.73 15.09
N GLY A 144 16.89 -20.96 15.37
CA GLY A 144 18.28 -21.28 15.67
C GLY A 144 18.99 -22.24 14.72
N THR A 145 18.37 -22.81 13.68
CA THR A 145 19.04 -23.88 12.90
C THR A 145 18.95 -23.77 11.37
N ASN A 146 18.09 -22.91 10.84
CA ASN A 146 17.84 -22.85 9.38
C ASN A 146 17.99 -21.44 8.76
N SER A 147 18.54 -20.46 9.48
CA SER A 147 18.84 -19.17 8.87
C SER A 147 20.16 -19.25 8.07
N PRO A 148 20.27 -18.58 6.90
CA PRO A 148 21.53 -18.51 6.17
C PRO A 148 22.67 -17.95 7.03
N LEU A 149 22.33 -17.04 7.94
CA LEU A 149 23.25 -16.49 8.93
C LEU A 149 23.72 -17.55 9.95
N TRP A 150 22.82 -18.43 10.40
CA TRP A 150 23.19 -19.56 11.25
C TRP A 150 24.15 -20.50 10.53
N TYR A 151 23.90 -20.84 9.26
CA TYR A 151 24.82 -21.69 8.49
C TYR A 151 26.23 -21.06 8.39
N LEU A 152 26.30 -19.74 8.18
CA LEU A 152 27.58 -19.02 8.13
C LEU A 152 28.30 -19.02 9.49
N VAL A 153 27.60 -18.71 10.58
CA VAL A 153 28.19 -18.67 11.93
C VAL A 153 28.57 -20.08 12.42
N HIS A 154 27.73 -21.08 12.15
CA HIS A 154 27.97 -22.46 12.58
C HIS A 154 29.10 -23.10 11.79
N ARG A 155 29.20 -22.83 10.48
CA ARG A 155 30.34 -23.23 9.65
C ARG A 155 31.65 -22.66 10.20
N ASP A 156 31.66 -21.38 10.57
CA ASP A 156 32.85 -20.72 11.10
C ASP A 156 33.30 -21.34 12.44
N GLN A 157 32.35 -21.62 13.34
CA GLN A 157 32.61 -22.30 14.61
C GLN A 157 33.13 -23.74 14.43
N ILE A 158 32.61 -24.52 13.48
CA ILE A 158 33.09 -25.87 13.18
C ILE A 158 34.51 -25.82 12.58
N LEU A 159 34.78 -24.87 11.68
CA LEU A 159 36.10 -24.72 11.08
C LEU A 159 37.16 -24.30 12.11
N HIS A 160 36.81 -23.40 13.04
CA HIS A 160 37.71 -22.98 14.09
C HIS A 160 37.94 -24.05 15.17
N SER A 161 36.91 -24.81 15.55
CA SER A 161 37.07 -25.92 16.52
C SER A 161 37.92 -27.09 15.99
N HIS A 162 37.91 -27.34 14.68
CA HIS A 162 38.81 -28.32 14.04
C HIS A 162 40.27 -27.83 13.95
N SER A 163 40.49 -26.52 13.87
CA SER A 163 41.85 -25.94 13.89
C SER A 163 42.49 -26.00 15.29
N SER A 164 41.70 -25.96 16.36
CA SER A 164 42.19 -26.07 17.74
C SER A 164 42.40 -27.50 18.23
N SER A 165 41.79 -28.51 17.59
CA SER A 165 41.89 -29.92 17.99
C SER A 165 42.98 -30.71 17.25
N SER A 166 43.60 -30.11 16.22
CA SER A 166 44.67 -30.74 15.45
C SER A 166 46.09 -30.37 15.91
N SER A 167 46.23 -29.52 16.95
CA SER A 167 47.53 -29.05 17.45
C SER A 167 48.00 -29.69 18.77
N SER A 168 47.25 -30.61 19.39
CA SER A 168 47.59 -31.17 20.71
C SER A 168 48.22 -32.56 20.71
N ASN A 169 48.50 -33.17 19.55
CA ASN A 169 49.11 -34.51 19.49
C ASN A 169 50.59 -34.45 19.05
N ARG A 170 51.44 -33.80 19.85
CA ARG A 170 52.87 -34.13 19.93
C ARG A 170 53.12 -34.90 21.22
N SER A 171 53.14 -36.22 21.08
CA SER A 171 53.63 -37.14 22.11
C SER A 171 55.15 -36.94 22.30
N PRO A 172 55.64 -36.77 23.53
CA PRO A 172 57.07 -36.82 23.82
C PRO A 172 57.44 -38.28 24.13
N TYR A 173 58.02 -38.95 23.14
CA TYR A 173 58.97 -40.04 23.38
C TYR A 173 60.35 -39.54 23.00
#